data_AF-A0A9Q4D132-F1
#
_entry.id   AF-A0A9Q4D132-F1
#
_cell.length_a   1.000
_cell.length_b   1.000
_cell.length_c   1.000
_cell.angle_alpha   90.00
_cell.angle_beta   90.00
_cell.angle_gamma   90.00
#
_symmetry.space_group_name_H-M   'P 1'
#
loop_
_entity.id
_entity.type
_entity.pdbx_description
1 polymer ?
#
loop_
_entity_poly.entity_id
_entity_poly.type
_entity_poly.pdbx_seq_one_letter_code
_entity_poly.pdbx_strand_id
1 'polypeptide(L)'
;MTSTRDTSRIDGALRPVDEDSGAYDVPQLLELEAGPMAHGGHCVARYDGRVVFVRHAIPGEVVRALVTEAGEGARFWRADAVEVLQGSEFRRTHQWKLADSLRAHAAGRLPVGGAEFGHIVLPHQRRLKAQVFRDTVARIAGIQLDVHVTGAPGDDPSGLHWRTRNSFAVTPTGRLAMHAHRSNVLVPVRNMPLGVPGLDALKLWELDLTGIERVEVATPADGQPSLVVLTPAEGADLAQLGGRMHRQTARLPQGTSVVLMGPPERPGDRPTLHRLRGRTWTQEVVESRIGGRKAYRITGDGFWQVHRAAPQMLVDAVLEAADPQPGHVIADLYAGAGLFTAYLADAVGPQGLVLSVEASPGASRDARRNLHGVEQAAVLNGLTDRILGGWLRDPAAPVAECGLGSRHVDTVVLDPPRAGAGKTAVERIHRLDPRRIVYVSCDPASFARDLGLLTQAGWSVESADVYDLYPDTHHMESVALLVRH
;
A
#
# COMPACT_ATOMS: atom_id res chain seq x y z
N MET A 1 -54.95 -26.24 -22.56
CA MET A 1 -54.83 -25.14 -23.55
C MET A 1 -53.77 -24.18 -23.07
N THR A 2 -52.65 -24.21 -23.77
CA THR A 2 -51.42 -23.44 -23.62
C THR A 2 -51.62 -21.94 -23.84
N SER A 3 -50.99 -21.10 -23.02
CA SER A 3 -50.63 -19.73 -23.44
C SER A 3 -49.41 -19.24 -22.67
N THR A 4 -48.26 -19.42 -23.32
CA THR A 4 -47.00 -18.69 -23.18
C THR A 4 -47.19 -17.17 -23.32
N ARG A 5 -46.42 -16.38 -22.56
CA ARG A 5 -46.00 -14.98 -22.81
C ARG A 5 -45.12 -14.54 -21.63
N ASP A 6 -44.04 -13.80 -21.74
CA ASP A 6 -43.11 -13.43 -22.81
C ASP A 6 -41.98 -12.71 -22.06
N THR A 7 -40.78 -13.28 -22.03
CA THR A 7 -39.61 -12.71 -21.36
C THR A 7 -38.81 -11.91 -22.38
N SER A 8 -39.10 -10.61 -22.50
CA SER A 8 -38.23 -9.68 -23.20
C SER A 8 -38.38 -8.26 -22.64
N ARG A 9 -37.29 -7.71 -22.09
CA ARG A 9 -36.91 -6.28 -22.02
C ARG A 9 -35.91 -6.04 -20.90
N ILE A 10 -34.64 -6.26 -21.20
CA ILE A 10 -33.55 -5.41 -20.70
C ILE A 10 -32.63 -5.22 -21.91
N ASP A 11 -32.73 -4.06 -22.55
CA ASP A 11 -31.82 -3.65 -23.61
C ASP A 11 -31.60 -2.13 -23.54
N GLY A 12 -30.33 -1.71 -23.57
CA GLY A 12 -29.86 -0.32 -23.61
C GLY A 12 -29.38 0.25 -22.27
N ALA A 13 -28.14 0.72 -22.07
CA ALA A 13 -27.02 0.91 -22.98
C ALA A 13 -25.70 0.97 -22.18
N LEU A 14 -24.69 0.20 -22.63
CA LEU A 14 -23.27 0.37 -22.34
C LEU A 14 -22.65 1.15 -23.51
N ARG A 15 -21.85 2.21 -23.25
CA ARG A 15 -20.61 2.62 -23.96
C ARG A 15 -20.17 4.05 -23.54
N PRO A 16 -18.86 4.35 -23.53
CA PRO A 16 -18.12 4.62 -24.77
C PRO A 16 -16.90 3.71 -24.95
N VAL A 17 -16.74 3.19 -26.18
CA VAL A 17 -15.52 2.54 -26.66
C VAL A 17 -15.14 3.30 -27.92
N ASP A 18 -13.94 3.86 -27.95
CA ASP A 18 -13.39 4.55 -29.13
C ASP A 18 -13.33 3.60 -30.34
N GLU A 19 -13.68 4.17 -31.49
CA GLU A 19 -13.71 3.55 -32.81
C GLU A 19 -12.30 3.43 -33.39
N ASP A 20 -11.66 2.25 -33.25
CA ASP A 20 -10.97 1.57 -34.36
C ASP A 20 -10.32 0.26 -33.89
N SER A 21 -10.95 -0.89 -34.20
CA SER A 21 -10.34 -2.20 -34.50
C SER A 21 -11.39 -3.32 -34.38
N GLY A 22 -11.24 -4.34 -35.22
CA GLY A 22 -12.24 -5.34 -35.59
C GLY A 22 -13.02 -6.01 -34.45
N ALA A 23 -14.29 -6.27 -34.76
CA ALA A 23 -15.32 -6.90 -33.94
C ALA A 23 -14.83 -7.96 -32.93
N TYR A 24 -14.97 -7.63 -31.65
CA TYR A 24 -15.22 -8.61 -30.59
C TYR A 24 -16.53 -8.22 -29.90
N ASP A 25 -17.50 -9.12 -30.05
CA ASP A 25 -18.90 -9.04 -29.63
C ASP A 25 -19.07 -8.92 -28.10
N VAL A 26 -20.28 -8.57 -27.66
CA VAL A 26 -20.81 -8.47 -26.28
C VAL A 26 -19.94 -9.15 -25.19
N PRO A 27 -19.61 -8.48 -24.05
CA PRO A 27 -18.72 -9.07 -23.05
C PRO A 27 -19.21 -10.45 -22.60
N GLN A 28 -18.37 -11.45 -22.85
CA GLN A 28 -18.72 -12.85 -22.67
C GLN A 28 -18.97 -13.13 -21.17
N LEU A 29 -20.16 -13.61 -20.86
CA LEU A 29 -20.48 -14.18 -19.55
C LEU A 29 -20.05 -15.65 -19.56
N LEU A 30 -19.21 -16.01 -18.61
CA LEU A 30 -18.70 -17.37 -18.44
C LEU A 30 -19.24 -17.96 -17.14
N GLU A 31 -19.62 -19.23 -17.15
CA GLU A 31 -19.81 -19.98 -15.91
C GLU A 31 -18.49 -20.65 -15.55
N LEU A 32 -17.94 -20.33 -14.38
CA LEU A 32 -16.61 -20.74 -13.96
C LEU A 32 -16.64 -21.31 -12.54
N GLU A 33 -15.94 -22.42 -12.35
CA GLU A 33 -15.54 -22.89 -11.02
C GLU A 33 -14.27 -22.14 -10.59
N ALA A 34 -14.34 -21.46 -9.45
CA ALA A 34 -13.24 -20.71 -8.88
C ALA A 34 -12.23 -21.66 -8.23
N GLY A 35 -11.05 -21.78 -8.82
CA GLY A 35 -9.94 -22.56 -8.25
C GLY A 35 -9.15 -21.80 -7.18
N PRO A 36 -7.87 -22.18 -6.96
CA PRO A 36 -7.02 -21.59 -5.93
C PRO A 36 -6.88 -20.06 -6.05
N MET A 37 -6.70 -19.41 -4.90
CA MET A 37 -6.40 -17.98 -4.84
C MET A 37 -4.95 -17.73 -5.28
N ALA A 38 -4.76 -16.78 -6.18
CA ALA A 38 -3.46 -16.30 -6.64
C ALA A 38 -3.15 -14.92 -6.06
N HIS A 39 -1.87 -14.57 -6.08
CA HIS A 39 -1.40 -13.23 -5.77
C HIS A 39 -2.13 -12.18 -6.65
N GLY A 40 -2.50 -11.05 -6.04
CA GLY A 40 -3.35 -10.03 -6.67
C GLY A 40 -4.85 -10.14 -6.33
N GLY A 41 -5.26 -11.16 -5.57
CA GLY A 41 -6.65 -11.30 -5.09
C GLY A 41 -7.60 -11.88 -6.13
N HIS A 42 -7.11 -12.82 -6.94
CA HIS A 42 -7.87 -13.47 -7.99
C HIS A 42 -7.94 -14.98 -7.73
N CYS A 43 -9.10 -15.59 -7.94
CA CYS A 43 -9.16 -17.04 -8.10
C CYS A 43 -8.71 -17.42 -9.52
N VAL A 44 -8.00 -18.54 -9.65
CA VAL A 44 -7.60 -19.09 -10.94
C VAL A 44 -8.65 -20.10 -11.40
N ALA A 45 -9.33 -19.80 -12.50
CA ALA A 45 -10.28 -20.70 -13.16
C ALA A 45 -9.76 -21.13 -14.54
N ARG A 46 -10.42 -22.11 -15.16
CA ARG A 46 -10.15 -22.52 -16.54
C ARG A 46 -11.42 -22.55 -17.38
N TYR A 47 -11.30 -22.09 -18.62
CA TYR A 47 -12.37 -22.12 -19.62
C TYR A 47 -11.77 -22.50 -20.97
N ASP A 48 -12.23 -23.59 -21.59
CA ASP A 48 -11.69 -24.15 -22.84
C ASP A 48 -10.15 -24.24 -22.85
N GLY A 49 -9.57 -24.73 -21.74
CA GLY A 49 -8.13 -24.86 -21.55
C GLY A 49 -7.38 -23.57 -21.22
N ARG A 50 -8.00 -22.39 -21.37
CA ARG A 50 -7.42 -21.09 -21.05
C ARG A 50 -7.49 -20.79 -19.56
N VAL A 51 -6.51 -20.07 -19.04
CA VAL A 51 -6.50 -19.57 -17.66
C VAL A 51 -7.32 -18.28 -17.58
N VAL A 52 -8.22 -18.21 -16.60
CA VAL A 52 -9.03 -17.01 -16.32
C VAL A 52 -8.78 -16.59 -14.87
N PHE A 53 -8.35 -15.34 -14.66
CA PHE A 53 -8.24 -14.75 -13.33
C PHE A 53 -9.56 -14.09 -12.96
N VAL A 54 -10.27 -14.68 -11.99
CA VAL A 54 -11.60 -14.26 -11.57
C VAL A 54 -11.51 -13.48 -10.27
N ARG A 55 -11.88 -12.19 -10.29
CA ARG A 55 -12.05 -11.39 -9.07
C ARG A 55 -13.40 -11.64 -8.42
N HIS A 56 -13.49 -11.29 -7.15
CA HIS A 56 -14.75 -11.32 -6.37
C HIS A 56 -15.36 -12.71 -6.17
N ALA A 57 -14.57 -13.76 -6.43
CA ALA A 57 -14.89 -15.16 -6.15
C ALA A 57 -14.02 -15.71 -5.01
N ILE A 58 -14.54 -16.72 -4.32
CA ILE A 58 -13.85 -17.49 -3.29
C ILE A 58 -13.55 -18.89 -3.87
N PRO A 59 -12.39 -19.50 -3.56
CA PRO A 59 -12.10 -20.85 -4.03
C PRO A 59 -13.21 -21.84 -3.68
N GLY A 60 -13.59 -22.68 -4.65
CA GLY A 60 -14.69 -23.65 -4.57
C GLY A 60 -16.06 -23.12 -4.97
N GLU A 61 -16.21 -21.83 -5.28
CA GLU A 61 -17.48 -21.29 -5.77
C GLU A 61 -17.69 -21.57 -7.27
N VAL A 62 -18.96 -21.67 -7.66
CA VAL A 62 -19.36 -21.59 -9.07
C VAL A 62 -19.99 -20.22 -9.29
N VAL A 63 -19.44 -19.46 -10.24
CA VAL A 63 -19.84 -18.07 -10.49
C VAL A 63 -20.15 -17.84 -11.95
N ARG A 64 -21.07 -16.91 -12.21
CA ARG A 64 -21.16 -16.26 -13.52
C ARG A 64 -20.20 -15.07 -13.51
N ALA A 65 -19.22 -15.11 -14.40
CA ALA A 65 -18.14 -14.15 -14.48
C ALA A 65 -18.22 -13.36 -15.80
N LEU A 66 -18.19 -12.03 -15.69
CA LEU A 66 -18.11 -11.13 -16.83
C LEU A 66 -16.65 -10.94 -17.21
N VAL A 67 -16.28 -11.28 -18.44
CA VAL A 67 -14.92 -11.06 -18.94
C VAL A 67 -14.64 -9.56 -19.06
N THR A 68 -13.56 -9.12 -18.40
CA THR A 68 -13.13 -7.71 -18.35
C THR A 68 -11.90 -7.44 -19.20
N GLU A 69 -11.12 -8.48 -19.52
CA GLU A 69 -9.96 -8.40 -20.40
C GLU A 69 -9.76 -9.73 -21.12
N ALA A 70 -9.78 -9.70 -22.44
CA ALA A 70 -9.60 -10.86 -23.32
C ALA A 70 -8.93 -10.45 -24.64
N GLY A 71 -8.42 -11.42 -25.38
CA GLY A 71 -7.87 -11.23 -26.72
C GLY A 71 -7.36 -12.53 -27.34
N GLU A 72 -7.30 -12.59 -28.66
CA GLU A 72 -6.94 -13.78 -29.44
C GLU A 72 -5.53 -14.32 -29.13
N GLY A 73 -4.63 -13.45 -28.68
CA GLY A 73 -3.26 -13.78 -28.24
C GLY A 73 -3.01 -13.66 -26.73
N ALA A 74 -4.05 -13.41 -25.93
CA ALA A 74 -3.87 -13.21 -24.49
C ALA A 74 -3.48 -14.53 -23.79
N ARG A 75 -2.38 -14.51 -23.03
CA ARG A 75 -1.90 -15.69 -22.27
C ARG A 75 -2.88 -16.17 -21.19
N PHE A 76 -3.75 -15.27 -20.74
CA PHE A 76 -4.82 -15.49 -19.77
C PHE A 76 -5.91 -14.44 -20.00
N TRP A 77 -7.11 -14.69 -19.49
CA TRP A 77 -8.20 -13.71 -19.44
C TRP A 77 -8.42 -13.20 -18.01
N ARG A 78 -9.11 -12.08 -17.88
CA ARG A 78 -9.59 -11.58 -16.59
C ARG A 78 -11.10 -11.44 -16.61
N ALA A 79 -11.71 -11.72 -15.47
CA ALA A 79 -13.14 -11.60 -15.29
C ALA A 79 -13.49 -11.16 -13.87
N ASP A 80 -14.67 -10.59 -13.72
CA ASP A 80 -15.28 -10.29 -12.42
C ASP A 80 -16.46 -11.22 -12.20
N ALA A 81 -16.54 -11.86 -11.03
CA ALA A 81 -17.75 -12.57 -10.64
C ALA A 81 -18.90 -11.55 -10.48
N VAL A 82 -19.96 -11.71 -11.29
CA VAL A 82 -21.14 -10.83 -11.29
C VAL A 82 -22.37 -11.49 -10.66
N GLU A 83 -22.33 -12.81 -10.50
CA GLU A 83 -23.33 -13.62 -9.80
C GLU A 83 -22.67 -14.87 -9.22
N VAL A 84 -23.14 -15.31 -8.06
CA VAL A 84 -22.64 -16.51 -7.37
C VAL A 84 -23.73 -17.57 -7.46
N LEU A 85 -23.48 -18.64 -8.23
CA LEU A 85 -24.43 -19.72 -8.49
C LEU A 85 -24.35 -20.78 -7.38
N GLN A 86 -23.14 -21.07 -6.92
CA GLN A 86 -22.86 -21.89 -5.74
C GLN A 86 -21.89 -21.14 -4.84
N GLY A 87 -22.38 -20.70 -3.67
CA GLY A 87 -21.62 -19.86 -2.75
C GLY A 87 -20.81 -20.64 -1.73
N SER A 88 -19.69 -20.04 -1.32
CA SER A 88 -18.87 -20.51 -0.20
C SER A 88 -19.51 -20.14 1.14
N GLU A 89 -19.35 -21.00 2.15
CA GLU A 89 -19.72 -20.67 3.54
C GLU A 89 -18.94 -19.47 4.10
N PHE A 90 -17.79 -19.14 3.49
CA PHE A 90 -16.95 -18.01 3.88
C PHE A 90 -17.35 -16.70 3.20
N ARG A 91 -18.36 -16.72 2.33
CA ARG A 91 -18.88 -15.51 1.68
C ARG A 91 -19.71 -14.69 2.67
N ARG A 92 -19.47 -13.38 2.68
CA ARG A 92 -20.30 -12.39 3.39
C ARG A 92 -20.82 -11.34 2.43
N THR A 93 -21.83 -10.59 2.88
CA THR A 93 -22.23 -9.37 2.17
C THR A 93 -21.08 -8.38 2.18
N HIS A 94 -20.73 -7.84 1.01
CA HIS A 94 -19.68 -6.85 0.88
C HIS A 94 -20.05 -5.57 1.65
N GLN A 95 -19.17 -5.13 2.53
CA GLN A 95 -19.44 -4.04 3.47
C GLN A 95 -19.46 -2.67 2.78
N TRP A 96 -18.68 -2.51 1.71
CA TRP A 96 -18.72 -1.33 0.87
C TRP A 96 -19.50 -1.57 -0.42
N LYS A 97 -20.74 -1.07 -0.51
CA LYS A 97 -21.62 -1.29 -1.67
C LYS A 97 -21.00 -0.88 -3.01
N LEU A 98 -20.11 0.12 -3.02
CA LEU A 98 -19.49 0.60 -4.26
C LEU A 98 -18.41 -0.35 -4.81
N ALA A 99 -17.76 -1.12 -3.94
CA ALA A 99 -16.75 -2.12 -4.29
C ALA A 99 -17.32 -3.54 -4.46
N ASP A 100 -18.59 -3.75 -4.09
CA ASP A 100 -19.33 -5.00 -4.33
C ASP A 100 -19.57 -5.22 -5.83
N SER A 101 -18.89 -6.18 -6.42
CA SER A 101 -18.99 -6.47 -7.86
C SER A 101 -20.38 -6.89 -8.31
N LEU A 102 -21.05 -7.78 -7.55
CA LEU A 102 -22.41 -8.23 -7.87
C LEU A 102 -23.37 -7.04 -7.94
N ARG A 103 -23.32 -6.17 -6.92
CA ARG A 103 -24.18 -4.98 -6.88
C ARG A 103 -23.79 -3.91 -7.89
N ALA A 104 -22.50 -3.76 -8.17
CA ALA A 104 -22.01 -2.79 -9.14
C ALA A 104 -22.51 -3.16 -10.54
N HIS A 105 -22.30 -4.41 -10.97
CA HIS A 105 -22.73 -4.87 -12.29
C HIS A 105 -24.25 -4.93 -12.43
N ALA A 106 -24.98 -5.35 -11.39
CA ALA A 106 -26.45 -5.28 -11.40
C ALA A 106 -26.99 -3.85 -11.56
N ALA A 107 -26.22 -2.83 -11.15
CA ALA A 107 -26.53 -1.42 -11.33
C ALA A 107 -25.88 -0.80 -12.58
N GLY A 108 -25.31 -1.61 -13.49
CA GLY A 108 -24.70 -1.14 -14.73
C GLY A 108 -23.41 -0.32 -14.55
N ARG A 109 -22.69 -0.50 -13.44
CA ARG A 109 -21.45 0.23 -13.13
C ARG A 109 -20.30 -0.72 -12.78
N LEU A 110 -19.07 -0.23 -12.88
CA LEU A 110 -17.88 -0.96 -12.43
C LEU A 110 -17.69 -0.84 -10.91
N PRO A 111 -17.17 -1.89 -10.24
CA PRO A 111 -16.83 -1.81 -8.83
C PRO A 111 -15.59 -0.94 -8.59
N VAL A 112 -15.61 -0.21 -7.48
CA VAL A 112 -14.46 0.54 -6.97
C VAL A 112 -13.36 -0.43 -6.51
N GLY A 113 -12.10 -0.11 -6.78
CA GLY A 113 -10.96 -0.91 -6.32
C GLY A 113 -10.58 -0.67 -4.85
N GLY A 114 -9.69 -1.50 -4.29
CA GLY A 114 -9.09 -1.30 -2.97
C GLY A 114 -9.85 -1.93 -1.80
N ALA A 115 -10.81 -2.82 -2.08
CA ALA A 115 -11.50 -3.66 -1.09
C ALA A 115 -11.85 -5.03 -1.70
N GLU A 116 -10.94 -5.63 -2.47
CA GLU A 116 -11.23 -6.82 -3.29
C GLU A 116 -11.76 -8.02 -2.49
N PHE A 117 -11.39 -8.15 -1.22
CA PHE A 117 -11.78 -9.25 -0.33
C PHE A 117 -12.97 -8.92 0.59
N GLY A 118 -13.61 -7.76 0.44
CA GLY A 118 -14.74 -7.35 1.30
C GLY A 118 -15.93 -8.33 1.34
N HIS A 119 -16.02 -9.24 0.37
CA HIS A 119 -17.01 -10.30 0.25
C HIS A 119 -16.62 -11.62 0.97
N ILE A 120 -15.47 -11.66 1.65
CA ILE A 120 -14.91 -12.84 2.34
C ILE A 120 -14.85 -12.55 3.84
N VAL A 121 -15.22 -13.48 4.71
CA VAL A 121 -15.02 -13.31 6.18
C VAL A 121 -13.53 -13.22 6.54
N LEU A 122 -13.15 -12.33 7.47
CA LEU A 122 -11.75 -12.03 7.80
C LEU A 122 -10.89 -13.25 8.14
N PRO A 123 -11.34 -14.23 8.97
CA PRO A 123 -10.52 -15.40 9.26
C PRO A 123 -10.15 -16.19 8.01
N HIS A 124 -11.05 -16.24 7.02
CA HIS A 124 -10.79 -16.91 5.75
C HIS A 124 -9.88 -16.09 4.84
N GLN A 125 -10.00 -14.75 4.83
CA GLN A 125 -9.04 -13.87 4.13
C GLN A 125 -7.60 -14.16 4.57
N ARG A 126 -7.36 -14.26 5.88
CA ARG A 126 -6.02 -14.54 6.44
C ARG A 126 -5.50 -15.92 6.03
N ARG A 127 -6.36 -16.94 5.99
CA ARG A 127 -6.00 -18.27 5.47
C ARG A 127 -5.59 -18.22 4.00
N LEU A 128 -6.34 -17.50 3.17
CA LEU A 128 -6.02 -17.31 1.75
C LEU A 128 -4.72 -16.51 1.56
N LYS A 129 -4.50 -15.44 2.34
CA LYS A 129 -3.24 -14.69 2.34
C LYS A 129 -2.05 -15.58 2.71
N ALA A 130 -2.20 -16.41 3.74
CA ALA A 130 -1.16 -17.35 4.16
C ALA A 130 -0.83 -18.36 3.05
N GLN A 131 -1.87 -18.94 2.41
CA GLN A 131 -1.68 -19.82 1.26
C GLN A 131 -0.94 -19.12 0.11
N VAL A 132 -1.41 -17.95 -0.31
CA VAL A 132 -0.80 -17.16 -1.40
C VAL A 132 0.67 -16.84 -1.09
N PHE A 133 0.98 -16.48 0.15
CA PHE A 133 2.36 -16.22 0.57
C PHE A 133 3.23 -17.47 0.41
N ARG A 134 2.82 -18.59 1.02
CA ARG A 134 3.56 -19.87 0.95
C ARG A 134 3.76 -20.34 -0.49
N ASP A 135 2.68 -20.37 -1.28
CA ASP A 135 2.72 -20.83 -2.67
C ASP A 135 3.62 -19.94 -3.53
N THR A 136 3.62 -18.63 -3.27
CA THR A 136 4.47 -17.67 -4.00
C THR A 136 5.95 -17.85 -3.65
N VAL A 137 6.28 -17.94 -2.36
CA VAL A 137 7.66 -18.15 -1.90
C VAL A 137 8.18 -19.51 -2.37
N ALA A 138 7.40 -20.58 -2.21
CA ALA A 138 7.76 -21.91 -2.69
C ALA A 138 8.05 -21.93 -4.20
N ARG A 139 7.19 -21.30 -5.01
CA ARG A 139 7.31 -21.31 -6.46
C ARG A 139 8.47 -20.44 -6.98
N ILE A 140 8.75 -19.30 -6.36
CA ILE A 140 9.74 -18.33 -6.86
C ILE A 140 11.11 -18.54 -6.21
N ALA A 141 11.15 -18.73 -4.89
CA ALA A 141 12.39 -18.89 -4.14
C ALA A 141 12.81 -20.37 -3.99
N GLY A 142 11.89 -21.31 -4.18
CA GLY A 142 12.13 -22.73 -3.86
C GLY A 142 12.13 -23.02 -2.36
N ILE A 143 11.65 -22.08 -1.53
CA ILE A 143 11.70 -22.16 -0.07
C ILE A 143 10.31 -22.51 0.47
N GLN A 144 10.24 -23.51 1.33
CA GLN A 144 9.02 -23.82 2.08
C GLN A 144 9.04 -23.05 3.39
N LEU A 145 8.08 -22.14 3.56
CA LEU A 145 7.85 -21.43 4.81
C LEU A 145 6.48 -21.83 5.33
N ASP A 146 6.38 -22.14 6.62
CA ASP A 146 5.08 -22.17 7.28
C ASP A 146 4.83 -20.79 7.91
N VAL A 147 3.69 -20.19 7.57
CA VAL A 147 3.34 -18.85 8.02
C VAL A 147 1.88 -18.79 8.46
N HIS A 148 1.67 -18.04 9.53
CA HIS A 148 0.36 -17.58 9.96
C HIS A 148 0.22 -16.09 9.63
N VAL A 149 -0.97 -15.70 9.16
CA VAL A 149 -1.27 -14.29 8.90
C VAL A 149 -2.03 -13.70 10.09
N THR A 150 -1.38 -12.81 10.81
CA THR A 150 -1.89 -12.21 12.05
C THR A 150 -2.57 -10.88 11.77
N GLY A 151 -3.79 -10.68 12.29
CA GLY A 151 -4.49 -9.38 12.23
C GLY A 151 -3.90 -8.35 13.19
N ALA A 152 -4.12 -7.06 12.94
CA ALA A 152 -3.61 -6.04 13.82
C ALA A 152 -4.42 -5.95 15.14
N PRO A 153 -3.77 -5.67 16.27
CA PRO A 153 -4.46 -5.46 17.54
C PRO A 153 -5.47 -4.31 17.47
N GLY A 154 -6.65 -4.54 18.04
CA GLY A 154 -7.72 -3.53 18.10
C GLY A 154 -8.46 -3.31 16.77
N ASP A 155 -8.16 -4.06 15.72
CA ASP A 155 -8.93 -4.04 14.47
C ASP A 155 -10.40 -4.31 14.71
N ASP A 156 -11.24 -3.59 13.96
CA ASP A 156 -12.66 -3.81 13.96
C ASP A 156 -12.94 -5.23 13.42
N PRO A 157 -13.78 -6.05 14.09
CA PRO A 157 -14.09 -7.41 13.63
C PRO A 157 -14.80 -7.43 12.25
N SER A 158 -15.31 -6.29 11.79
CA SER A 158 -15.82 -6.13 10.42
C SER A 158 -14.72 -6.02 9.37
N GLY A 159 -13.52 -5.52 9.72
CA GLY A 159 -12.42 -5.25 8.77
C GLY A 159 -12.34 -3.80 8.31
N LEU A 160 -13.12 -2.92 8.93
CA LEU A 160 -13.23 -1.50 8.59
C LEU A 160 -12.35 -0.61 9.48
N HIS A 161 -12.33 0.69 9.18
CA HIS A 161 -11.83 1.73 10.08
C HIS A 161 -10.35 1.67 10.47
N TRP A 162 -9.50 1.15 9.59
CA TRP A 162 -8.07 1.03 9.84
C TRP A 162 -7.20 2.05 9.10
N ARG A 163 -7.71 2.63 8.01
CA ARG A 163 -6.93 3.42 7.05
C ARG A 163 -6.81 4.89 7.45
N THR A 164 -5.61 5.32 7.83
CA THR A 164 -5.27 6.71 8.23
C THR A 164 -4.91 7.60 7.05
N ARG A 165 -4.51 7.02 5.91
CA ARG A 165 -4.07 7.76 4.71
C ARG A 165 -4.96 7.44 3.52
N ASN A 166 -5.67 8.44 3.00
CA ASN A 166 -6.65 8.28 1.94
C ASN A 166 -6.34 9.21 0.77
N SER A 167 -6.48 8.72 -0.45
CA SER A 167 -6.31 9.50 -1.67
C SER A 167 -7.56 9.34 -2.53
N PHE A 168 -8.14 10.46 -2.92
CA PHE A 168 -9.35 10.53 -3.71
C PHE A 168 -9.08 11.33 -4.98
N ALA A 169 -9.64 10.87 -6.09
CA ALA A 169 -9.81 11.71 -7.26
C ALA A 169 -11.00 12.66 -7.05
N VAL A 170 -11.11 13.66 -7.91
CA VAL A 170 -12.24 14.59 -7.93
C VAL A 170 -12.84 14.61 -9.33
N THR A 171 -14.16 14.47 -9.43
CA THR A 171 -14.87 14.57 -10.71
C THR A 171 -14.83 16.01 -11.25
N PRO A 172 -15.07 16.22 -12.56
CA PRO A 172 -15.20 17.57 -13.12
C PRO A 172 -16.28 18.43 -12.43
N THR A 173 -17.29 17.79 -11.83
CA THR A 173 -18.36 18.42 -11.05
C THR A 173 -18.01 18.67 -9.58
N GLY A 174 -16.74 18.49 -9.20
CA GLY A 174 -16.24 18.80 -7.85
C GLY A 174 -16.61 17.79 -6.78
N ARG A 175 -16.89 16.53 -7.13
CA ARG A 175 -17.22 15.45 -6.18
C ARG A 175 -16.04 14.54 -5.95
N LEU A 176 -15.82 14.11 -4.69
CA LEU A 176 -14.86 13.05 -4.40
C LEU A 176 -15.25 11.76 -5.13
N ALA A 177 -14.24 11.10 -5.68
CA ALA A 177 -14.39 9.86 -6.42
C ALA A 177 -13.21 8.92 -6.18
N MET A 178 -13.46 7.65 -6.47
CA MET A 178 -12.43 6.62 -6.56
C MET A 178 -12.43 6.08 -7.98
N HIS A 179 -11.28 5.60 -8.43
CA HIS A 179 -11.20 4.90 -9.70
C HIS A 179 -11.88 3.52 -9.60
N ALA A 180 -12.65 3.17 -10.63
CA ALA A 180 -12.98 1.77 -10.87
C ALA A 180 -11.68 0.98 -11.06
N HIS A 181 -11.68 -0.29 -10.66
CA HIS A 181 -10.46 -1.09 -10.68
C HIS A 181 -9.80 -1.11 -12.08
N ARG A 182 -8.51 -0.77 -12.14
CA ARG A 182 -7.70 -0.69 -13.37
C ARG A 182 -8.37 0.13 -14.49
N SER A 183 -9.05 1.21 -14.12
CA SER A 183 -9.76 2.06 -15.07
C SER A 183 -9.62 3.54 -14.70
N ASN A 184 -9.69 4.41 -15.71
CA ASN A 184 -9.78 5.86 -15.52
C ASN A 184 -11.21 6.32 -15.20
N VAL A 185 -12.18 5.41 -15.19
CA VAL A 185 -13.57 5.70 -14.82
C VAL A 185 -13.64 6.08 -13.34
N LEU A 186 -14.10 7.31 -13.08
CA LEU A 186 -14.33 7.83 -11.74
C LEU A 186 -15.72 7.44 -11.24
N VAL A 187 -15.77 6.81 -10.07
CA VAL A 187 -16.99 6.48 -9.34
C VAL A 187 -17.12 7.44 -8.16
N PRO A 188 -18.12 8.35 -8.15
CA PRO A 188 -18.34 9.25 -7.03
C PRO A 188 -18.57 8.48 -5.72
N VAL A 189 -17.92 8.92 -4.65
CA VAL A 189 -18.03 8.31 -3.32
C VAL A 189 -18.66 9.27 -2.32
N ARG A 190 -19.41 8.71 -1.36
CA ARG A 190 -20.01 9.45 -0.23
C ARG A 190 -19.53 8.96 1.14
N ASN A 191 -18.64 7.98 1.13
CA ASN A 191 -18.00 7.42 2.31
C ASN A 191 -16.73 6.65 1.90
N MET A 192 -15.89 6.35 2.89
CA MET A 192 -14.74 5.46 2.76
C MET A 192 -14.72 4.52 3.98
N PRO A 193 -15.42 3.37 3.94
CA PRO A 193 -15.57 2.50 5.11
C PRO A 193 -14.25 2.00 5.71
N LEU A 194 -13.21 1.85 4.89
CA LEU A 194 -11.88 1.47 5.36
C LEU A 194 -11.19 2.59 6.15
N GLY A 195 -11.60 3.84 5.94
CA GLY A 195 -11.06 5.02 6.60
C GLY A 195 -11.37 5.04 8.09
N VAL A 196 -10.41 5.48 8.89
CA VAL A 196 -10.62 5.72 10.34
C VAL A 196 -11.77 6.72 10.57
N PRO A 197 -12.49 6.65 11.71
CA PRO A 197 -13.68 7.49 11.94
C PRO A 197 -13.42 9.00 11.84
N GLY A 198 -12.19 9.45 12.12
CA GLY A 198 -11.79 10.85 11.97
C GLY A 198 -11.90 11.37 10.52
N LEU A 199 -11.80 10.50 9.51
CA LEU A 199 -12.00 10.86 8.11
C LEU A 199 -13.46 11.24 7.85
N ASP A 200 -14.39 10.43 8.38
CA ASP A 200 -15.83 10.67 8.20
C ASP A 200 -16.27 11.99 8.85
N ALA A 201 -15.64 12.34 9.98
CA ALA A 201 -15.87 13.61 10.68
C ALA A 201 -15.49 14.85 9.84
N LEU A 202 -14.60 14.70 8.84
CA LEU A 202 -14.25 15.80 7.93
C LEU A 202 -15.37 16.13 6.93
N LYS A 203 -16.31 15.20 6.70
CA LYS A 203 -17.43 15.37 5.75
C LYS A 203 -17.00 15.88 4.37
N LEU A 204 -15.85 15.40 3.88
CA LEU A 204 -15.24 15.92 2.64
C LEU A 204 -16.15 15.77 1.40
N TRP A 205 -17.05 14.79 1.42
CA TRP A 205 -18.06 14.54 0.38
C TRP A 205 -19.12 15.65 0.25
N GLU A 206 -19.24 16.54 1.24
CA GLU A 206 -20.11 17.71 1.19
C GLU A 206 -19.41 18.94 0.58
N LEU A 207 -18.11 18.86 0.32
CA LEU A 207 -17.33 19.93 -0.30
C LEU A 207 -17.66 20.07 -1.79
N ASP A 208 -17.70 21.31 -2.26
CA ASP A 208 -17.56 21.60 -3.69
C ASP A 208 -16.06 21.76 -3.98
N LEU A 209 -15.49 20.75 -4.62
CA LEU A 209 -14.09 20.65 -4.95
C LEU A 209 -13.83 20.97 -6.43
N THR A 210 -14.73 21.70 -7.10
CA THR A 210 -14.52 22.11 -8.49
C THR A 210 -13.16 22.78 -8.64
N GLY A 211 -12.37 22.37 -9.65
CA GLY A 211 -11.00 22.85 -9.90
C GLY A 211 -9.90 22.16 -9.07
N ILE A 212 -10.25 21.20 -8.22
CA ILE A 212 -9.32 20.24 -7.61
C ILE A 212 -9.38 18.95 -8.42
N GLU A 213 -8.24 18.29 -8.65
CA GLU A 213 -8.19 16.97 -9.31
C GLU A 213 -8.00 15.82 -8.31
N ARG A 214 -7.34 16.10 -7.19
CA ARG A 214 -6.96 15.09 -6.20
C ARG A 214 -6.98 15.64 -4.79
N VAL A 215 -7.49 14.85 -3.85
CA VAL A 215 -7.51 15.15 -2.42
C VAL A 215 -6.80 14.03 -1.67
N GLU A 216 -5.72 14.37 -0.98
CA GLU A 216 -5.00 13.48 -0.08
C GLU A 216 -5.29 13.86 1.36
N VAL A 217 -5.58 12.87 2.20
CA VAL A 217 -5.98 13.06 3.58
C VAL A 217 -5.15 12.18 4.50
N ALA A 218 -4.51 12.81 5.47
CA ALA A 218 -3.89 12.15 6.62
C ALA A 218 -4.77 12.38 7.84
N THR A 219 -5.27 11.30 8.43
CA THR A 219 -6.05 11.30 9.66
C THR A 219 -5.33 10.44 10.68
N PRO A 220 -4.49 11.06 11.55
CA PRO A 220 -3.76 10.35 12.58
C PRO A 220 -4.66 9.52 13.49
N ALA A 221 -4.16 8.38 13.91
CA ALA A 221 -4.90 7.44 14.74
C ALA A 221 -5.09 7.91 16.19
N ASP A 222 -4.18 8.77 16.66
CA ASP A 222 -4.09 9.28 18.03
C ASP A 222 -4.89 10.58 18.26
N GLY A 223 -5.75 10.95 17.31
CA GLY A 223 -6.58 12.16 17.39
C GLY A 223 -5.85 13.47 17.10
N GLN A 224 -4.59 13.42 16.63
CA GLN A 224 -3.91 14.61 16.13
C GLN A 224 -4.67 15.22 14.94
N PRO A 225 -4.52 16.54 14.69
CA PRO A 225 -5.28 17.20 13.65
C PRO A 225 -5.05 16.60 12.27
N SER A 226 -6.12 16.35 11.52
CA SER A 226 -6.01 15.86 10.15
C SER A 226 -5.33 16.87 9.23
N LEU A 227 -4.63 16.37 8.21
CA LEU A 227 -4.08 17.14 7.11
C LEU A 227 -4.82 16.81 5.83
N VAL A 228 -5.41 17.82 5.20
CA VAL A 228 -6.04 17.73 3.88
C VAL A 228 -5.16 18.46 2.87
N VAL A 229 -4.69 17.75 1.86
CA VAL A 229 -3.91 18.30 0.75
C VAL A 229 -4.74 18.27 -0.51
N LEU A 230 -4.95 19.44 -1.09
CA LEU A 230 -5.71 19.66 -2.31
C LEU A 230 -4.71 19.85 -3.45
N THR A 231 -4.80 19.02 -4.48
CA THR A 231 -4.04 19.18 -5.73
C THR A 231 -4.96 19.85 -6.76
N PRO A 232 -4.62 21.06 -7.26
CA PRO A 232 -5.41 21.75 -8.26
C PRO A 232 -5.39 20.99 -9.59
N ALA A 233 -6.49 21.05 -10.34
CA ALA A 233 -6.49 20.60 -11.72
C ALA A 233 -5.53 21.45 -12.58
N GLU A 234 -4.99 20.87 -13.64
CA GLU A 234 -4.13 21.58 -14.58
C GLU A 234 -4.78 22.86 -15.11
N GLY A 235 -4.01 23.95 -15.17
CA GLY A 235 -4.48 25.26 -15.65
C GLY A 235 -5.37 26.05 -14.68
N ALA A 236 -5.60 25.57 -13.45
CA ALA A 236 -6.41 26.30 -12.47
C ALA A 236 -5.72 27.60 -11.99
N ASP A 237 -6.50 28.69 -11.85
CA ASP A 237 -6.06 29.91 -11.16
C ASP A 237 -5.96 29.63 -9.65
N LEU A 238 -4.71 29.48 -9.17
CA LEU A 238 -4.43 29.14 -7.77
C LEU A 238 -4.90 30.21 -6.77
N ALA A 239 -4.94 31.49 -7.16
CA ALA A 239 -5.37 32.55 -6.25
C ALA A 239 -6.89 32.51 -6.06
N GLN A 240 -7.63 32.40 -7.16
CA GLN A 240 -9.10 32.28 -7.11
C GLN A 240 -9.51 30.97 -6.43
N LEU A 241 -8.87 29.85 -6.81
CA LEU A 241 -9.10 28.54 -6.24
C LEU A 241 -8.79 28.52 -4.74
N GLY A 242 -7.64 29.07 -4.33
CA GLY A 242 -7.24 29.17 -2.93
C GLY A 242 -8.26 29.92 -2.08
N GLY A 243 -8.76 31.07 -2.56
CA GLY A 243 -9.82 31.82 -1.89
C GLY A 243 -11.13 31.05 -1.75
N ARG A 244 -11.55 30.31 -2.79
CA ARG A 244 -12.75 29.45 -2.73
C ARG A 244 -12.54 28.30 -1.75
N MET A 245 -11.42 27.58 -1.85
CA MET A 245 -11.10 26.44 -0.99
C MET A 245 -10.95 26.85 0.48
N HIS A 246 -10.40 28.03 0.77
CA HIS A 246 -10.33 28.56 2.13
C HIS A 246 -11.73 28.70 2.75
N ARG A 247 -12.70 29.24 2.01
CA ARG A 247 -14.11 29.32 2.45
C ARG A 247 -14.77 27.95 2.55
N GLN A 248 -14.62 27.11 1.53
CA GLN A 248 -15.20 25.77 1.47
C GLN A 248 -14.72 24.88 2.63
N THR A 249 -13.45 25.00 3.01
CA THR A 249 -12.84 24.20 4.08
C THR A 249 -12.93 24.83 5.46
N ALA A 250 -13.52 26.03 5.60
CA ALA A 250 -13.76 26.66 6.90
C ALA A 250 -14.71 25.82 7.80
N ARG A 251 -15.62 25.04 7.18
CA ARG A 251 -16.55 24.12 7.85
C ARG A 251 -15.91 22.81 8.34
N LEU A 252 -14.66 22.53 7.98
CA LEU A 252 -13.95 21.36 8.50
C LEU A 252 -13.73 21.50 10.00
N PRO A 253 -13.67 20.38 10.75
CA PRO A 253 -13.43 20.38 12.20
C PRO A 253 -12.27 21.30 12.60
N GLN A 254 -12.41 21.96 13.75
CA GLN A 254 -11.39 22.87 14.28
C GLN A 254 -10.04 22.13 14.42
N GLY A 255 -8.96 22.81 14.05
CA GLY A 255 -7.61 22.24 14.06
C GLY A 255 -7.20 21.55 12.75
N THR A 256 -8.14 21.20 11.87
CA THR A 256 -7.82 20.59 10.57
C THR A 256 -6.89 21.49 9.76
N SER A 257 -5.77 20.91 9.33
CA SER A 257 -4.79 21.56 8.47
C SER A 257 -5.18 21.37 7.01
N VAL A 258 -5.09 22.44 6.21
CA VAL A 258 -5.49 22.42 4.81
C VAL A 258 -4.42 23.11 3.97
N VAL A 259 -3.93 22.41 2.96
CA VAL A 259 -2.90 22.90 2.04
C VAL A 259 -3.39 22.73 0.61
N LEU A 260 -3.20 23.76 -0.21
CA LEU A 260 -3.29 23.67 -1.66
C LEU A 260 -1.87 23.50 -2.21
N MET A 261 -1.61 22.37 -2.87
CA MET A 261 -0.30 22.01 -3.40
C MET A 261 -0.26 22.35 -4.89
N GLY A 262 0.31 23.51 -5.21
CA GLY A 262 0.50 23.96 -6.60
C GLY A 262 1.66 23.22 -7.29
N PRO A 263 1.72 23.31 -8.63
CA PRO A 263 2.85 22.77 -9.39
C PRO A 263 4.17 23.43 -8.94
N PRO A 264 5.31 22.76 -9.13
CA PRO A 264 6.61 23.36 -8.87
C PRO A 264 6.87 24.54 -9.82
N GLU A 265 7.56 25.58 -9.34
CA GLU A 265 7.88 26.76 -10.16
C GLU A 265 8.83 26.41 -11.33
N ARG A 266 9.67 25.39 -11.17
CA ARG A 266 10.55 24.86 -12.22
C ARG A 266 10.52 23.33 -12.25
N PRO A 267 10.77 22.70 -13.41
CA PRO A 267 10.95 21.25 -13.47
C PRO A 267 12.03 20.78 -12.50
N GLY A 268 11.67 19.85 -11.60
CA GLY A 268 12.56 19.33 -10.56
C GLY A 268 12.51 20.06 -9.21
N ASP A 269 11.85 21.22 -9.13
CA ASP A 269 11.62 21.92 -7.87
C ASP A 269 10.52 21.26 -7.04
N ARG A 270 10.36 21.73 -5.79
CA ARG A 270 9.30 21.28 -4.90
C ARG A 270 7.96 21.83 -5.36
N PRO A 271 6.85 21.07 -5.18
CA PRO A 271 5.51 21.64 -5.25
C PRO A 271 5.38 22.83 -4.30
N THR A 272 4.73 23.90 -4.77
CA THR A 272 4.48 25.07 -3.94
C THR A 272 3.32 24.78 -2.98
N LEU A 273 3.57 24.90 -1.67
CA LEU A 273 2.55 24.64 -0.66
C LEU A 273 1.88 25.95 -0.21
N HIS A 274 0.66 26.19 -0.70
CA HIS A 274 -0.19 27.28 -0.26
C HIS A 274 -1.02 26.84 0.94
N ARG A 275 -0.57 27.24 2.13
CA ARG A 275 -1.24 26.91 3.39
C ARG A 275 -2.55 27.70 3.51
N LEU A 276 -3.68 27.02 3.41
CA LEU A 276 -5.00 27.63 3.58
C LEU A 276 -5.41 27.69 5.06
N ARG A 277 -5.09 26.66 5.85
CA ARG A 277 -5.37 26.56 7.29
C ARG A 277 -4.32 25.70 8.01
N GLY A 278 -4.06 25.98 9.29
CA GLY A 278 -3.29 25.09 10.17
C GLY A 278 -1.81 24.97 9.80
N ARG A 279 -1.32 23.74 9.64
CA ARG A 279 0.07 23.37 9.34
C ARG A 279 0.19 22.76 7.94
N THR A 280 1.41 22.55 7.47
CA THR A 280 1.69 21.82 6.20
C THR A 280 2.04 20.35 6.41
N TRP A 281 1.79 19.86 7.61
CA TRP A 281 2.18 18.55 8.12
C TRP A 281 1.24 18.19 9.27
N THR A 282 1.16 16.90 9.59
CA THR A 282 0.53 16.39 10.81
C THR A 282 1.51 15.55 11.62
N GLN A 283 1.16 15.29 12.87
CA GLN A 283 1.95 14.46 13.76
C GLN A 283 1.30 13.07 13.86
N GLU A 284 2.12 12.04 13.85
CA GLU A 284 1.75 10.67 14.22
C GLU A 284 2.59 10.27 15.44
N VAL A 285 1.98 9.58 16.38
CA VAL A 285 2.68 9.03 17.54
C VAL A 285 2.71 7.53 17.41
N VAL A 286 3.89 6.95 17.55
CA VAL A 286 4.10 5.50 17.59
C VAL A 286 4.52 5.13 19.00
N GLU A 287 3.87 4.12 19.56
CA GLU A 287 4.17 3.58 20.89
C GLU A 287 4.53 2.11 20.73
N SER A 288 5.84 1.85 20.64
CA SER A 288 6.40 0.51 20.58
C SER A 288 6.34 -0.14 21.96
N ARG A 289 6.08 -1.45 22.01
CA ARG A 289 6.04 -2.21 23.26
C ARG A 289 7.42 -2.34 23.91
N ILE A 290 8.47 -2.26 23.09
CA ILE A 290 9.86 -2.49 23.51
C ILE A 290 10.77 -1.28 23.28
N GLY A 291 10.41 -0.38 22.35
CA GLY A 291 11.18 0.82 22.00
C GLY A 291 10.59 2.14 22.52
N GLY A 292 9.48 2.10 23.24
CA GLY A 292 8.84 3.28 23.82
C GLY A 292 8.11 4.18 22.82
N ARG A 293 7.97 5.47 23.15
CA ARG A 293 7.14 6.42 22.40
C ARG A 293 7.97 7.36 21.54
N LYS A 294 7.62 7.48 20.26
CA LYS A 294 8.20 8.44 19.29
C LYS A 294 7.11 9.24 18.61
N ALA A 295 7.41 10.48 18.24
CA ALA A 295 6.52 11.35 17.49
C ALA A 295 7.15 11.69 16.15
N TYR A 296 6.37 11.55 15.08
CA TYR A 296 6.81 11.76 13.71
C TYR A 296 6.00 12.87 13.08
N ARG A 297 6.70 13.77 12.41
CA ARG A 297 6.11 14.73 11.50
C ARG A 297 5.93 14.08 10.14
N ILE A 298 4.69 14.09 9.65
CA ILE A 298 4.29 13.52 8.37
C ILE A 298 3.73 14.62 7.46
N THR A 299 4.21 14.67 6.23
CA THR A 299 3.73 15.58 5.19
C THR A 299 2.60 14.95 4.36
N GLY A 300 1.95 15.75 3.51
CA GLY A 300 0.85 15.25 2.67
C GLY A 300 1.33 14.25 1.62
N ASP A 301 2.45 14.56 0.98
CA ASP A 301 3.12 13.78 -0.06
C ASP A 301 4.11 12.73 0.49
N GLY A 302 4.48 12.83 1.77
CA GLY A 302 5.37 11.86 2.43
C GLY A 302 4.74 10.47 2.59
N PHE A 303 5.53 9.42 2.39
CA PHE A 303 5.11 8.06 2.70
C PHE A 303 4.96 7.86 4.21
N TRP A 304 3.88 7.22 4.62
CA TRP A 304 3.64 6.75 5.99
C TRP A 304 2.78 5.50 5.94
N GLN A 305 2.92 4.64 6.95
CA GLN A 305 2.13 3.42 7.06
C GLN A 305 0.63 3.76 7.12
N VAL A 306 -0.15 3.16 6.23
CA VAL A 306 -1.55 3.56 6.02
C VAL A 306 -2.50 2.95 7.05
N HIS A 307 -2.07 1.89 7.73
CA HIS A 307 -2.84 1.23 8.77
C HIS A 307 -2.48 1.82 10.13
N ARG A 308 -3.48 2.19 10.93
CA ARG A 308 -3.29 2.84 12.23
C ARG A 308 -2.35 2.10 13.20
N ALA A 309 -2.31 0.77 13.12
CA ALA A 309 -1.46 -0.07 13.98
C ALA A 309 -0.16 -0.53 13.32
N ALA A 310 0.03 -0.30 12.00
CA ALA A 310 1.20 -0.78 11.28
C ALA A 310 2.53 -0.22 11.81
N PRO A 311 2.66 1.09 12.13
CA PRO A 311 3.92 1.61 12.66
C PRO A 311 4.40 0.86 13.91
N GLN A 312 3.50 0.64 14.88
CA GLN A 312 3.84 -0.06 16.11
C GLN A 312 4.22 -1.52 15.83
N MET A 313 3.38 -2.26 15.10
CA MET A 313 3.61 -3.68 14.85
C MET A 313 4.91 -3.94 14.09
N LEU A 314 5.18 -3.13 13.07
CA LEU A 314 6.40 -3.28 12.27
C LEU A 314 7.64 -2.86 13.05
N VAL A 315 7.58 -1.80 13.86
CA VAL A 315 8.69 -1.42 14.73
C VAL A 315 9.01 -2.52 15.73
N ASP A 316 8.00 -3.08 16.41
CA ASP A 316 8.19 -4.16 17.38
C ASP A 316 8.83 -5.39 16.69
N ALA A 317 8.28 -5.83 15.55
CA ALA A 317 8.81 -6.96 14.79
C ALA A 317 10.24 -6.73 14.28
N VAL A 318 10.54 -5.52 13.77
CA VAL A 318 11.89 -5.17 13.28
C VAL A 318 12.89 -5.11 14.42
N LEU A 319 12.54 -4.53 15.58
CA LEU A 319 13.44 -4.47 16.73
C LEU A 319 13.74 -5.88 17.27
N GLU A 320 12.74 -6.75 17.37
CA GLU A 320 12.92 -8.15 17.78
C GLU A 320 13.82 -8.92 16.81
N ALA A 321 13.58 -8.81 15.49
CA ALA A 321 14.38 -9.51 14.48
C ALA A 321 15.81 -8.95 14.36
N ALA A 322 15.96 -7.63 14.40
CA ALA A 322 17.24 -6.94 14.24
C ALA A 322 18.16 -7.15 15.45
N ASP A 323 17.57 -7.37 16.64
CA ASP A 323 18.27 -7.60 17.91
C ASP A 323 19.41 -6.59 18.14
N PRO A 324 19.11 -5.29 18.11
CA PRO A 324 20.11 -4.24 18.22
C PRO A 324 20.85 -4.32 19.57
N GLN A 325 22.17 -4.34 19.53
CA GLN A 325 23.02 -4.30 20.72
C GLN A 325 23.74 -2.96 20.83
N PRO A 326 24.11 -2.54 22.04
CA PRO A 326 24.93 -1.34 22.23
C PRO A 326 26.21 -1.37 21.39
N GLY A 327 26.46 -0.31 20.63
CA GLY A 327 27.63 -0.19 19.75
C GLY A 327 27.44 -0.73 18.33
N HIS A 328 26.35 -1.44 18.03
CA HIS A 328 26.09 -1.93 16.68
C HIS A 328 25.92 -0.79 15.67
N VAL A 329 26.31 -1.09 14.42
CA VAL A 329 26.00 -0.28 13.25
C VAL A 329 24.91 -0.96 12.44
N ILE A 330 23.80 -0.26 12.23
CA ILE A 330 22.64 -0.78 11.50
C ILE A 330 22.41 0.07 10.27
N ALA A 331 22.27 -0.55 9.09
CA ALA A 331 21.79 0.13 7.91
C ALA A 331 20.28 -0.03 7.78
N ASP A 332 19.52 1.07 7.88
CA ASP A 332 18.09 1.13 7.62
C ASP A 332 17.91 1.60 6.17
N LEU A 333 17.67 0.65 5.26
CA LEU A 333 17.57 0.89 3.82
C LEU A 333 16.12 1.12 3.42
N TYR A 334 15.89 2.10 2.53
CA TYR A 334 14.55 2.55 2.18
C TYR A 334 13.80 3.11 3.40
N ALA A 335 14.53 3.83 4.26
CA ALA A 335 14.08 4.21 5.59
C ALA A 335 12.87 5.18 5.61
N GLY A 336 12.49 5.75 4.46
CA GLY A 336 11.37 6.66 4.35
C GLY A 336 11.55 7.87 5.28
N ALA A 337 10.57 8.08 6.18
CA ALA A 337 10.59 9.16 7.16
C ALA A 337 11.37 8.82 8.45
N GLY A 338 12.13 7.72 8.47
CA GLY A 338 12.95 7.28 9.59
C GLY A 338 12.19 6.51 10.67
N LEU A 339 11.13 5.76 10.29
CA LEU A 339 10.29 5.02 11.23
C LEU A 339 11.13 4.08 12.11
N PHE A 340 11.81 3.10 11.49
CA PHE A 340 12.64 2.15 12.22
C PHE A 340 13.90 2.82 12.77
N THR A 341 14.54 3.68 11.97
CA THR A 341 15.75 4.42 12.35
C THR A 341 15.65 5.03 13.76
N ALA A 342 14.54 5.71 14.09
CA ALA A 342 14.42 6.42 15.36
C ALA A 342 14.43 5.50 16.59
N TYR A 343 13.94 4.26 16.44
CA TYR A 343 13.92 3.26 17.49
C TYR A 343 15.23 2.47 17.56
N LEU A 344 15.76 2.10 16.40
CA LEU A 344 17.07 1.43 16.30
C LEU A 344 18.17 2.31 16.87
N ALA A 345 18.10 3.63 16.66
CA ALA A 345 19.08 4.60 17.17
C ALA A 345 19.14 4.64 18.70
N ASP A 346 17.99 4.59 19.38
CA ASP A 346 17.95 4.48 20.85
C ASP A 346 18.55 3.13 21.30
N ALA A 347 18.21 2.04 20.61
CA ALA A 347 18.58 0.69 21.01
C ALA A 347 20.08 0.39 20.85
N VAL A 348 20.74 0.92 19.82
CA VAL A 348 22.19 0.76 19.64
C VAL A 348 23.03 1.64 20.58
N GLY A 349 22.40 2.58 21.29
CA GLY A 349 23.02 3.39 22.33
C GLY A 349 24.15 4.33 21.85
N PRO A 350 24.83 5.02 22.78
CA PRO A 350 25.74 6.13 22.45
C PRO A 350 26.93 5.78 21.55
N GLN A 351 27.34 4.51 21.52
CA GLN A 351 28.47 4.04 20.71
C GLN A 351 28.03 3.52 19.33
N GLY A 352 26.74 3.24 19.16
CA GLY A 352 26.17 2.71 17.94
C GLY A 352 25.93 3.77 16.87
N LEU A 353 25.46 3.31 15.71
CA LEU A 353 25.10 4.18 14.59
C LEU A 353 24.02 3.52 13.73
N VAL A 354 23.05 4.30 13.30
CA VAL A 354 22.04 3.88 12.32
C VAL A 354 22.18 4.74 11.07
N LEU A 355 22.45 4.07 9.94
CA LEU A 355 22.58 4.68 8.62
C LEU A 355 21.22 4.62 7.92
N SER A 356 20.50 5.73 7.94
CA SER A 356 19.15 5.88 7.38
C SER A 356 19.24 6.29 5.91
N VAL A 357 18.99 5.34 4.99
CA VAL A 357 19.17 5.53 3.55
C VAL A 357 17.82 5.65 2.86
N GLU A 358 17.58 6.78 2.19
CA GLU A 358 16.33 7.05 1.50
C GLU A 358 16.56 7.79 0.17
N ALA A 359 15.96 7.30 -0.92
CA ALA A 359 16.14 7.88 -2.25
C ALA A 359 15.31 9.15 -2.47
N SER A 360 14.08 9.17 -1.96
CA SER A 360 13.15 10.29 -2.09
C SER A 360 13.65 11.49 -1.30
N PRO A 361 13.90 12.63 -1.98
CA PRO A 361 14.28 13.86 -1.28
C PRO A 361 13.19 14.34 -0.32
N GLY A 362 11.91 14.02 -0.58
CA GLY A 362 10.78 14.33 0.32
C GLY A 362 10.88 13.57 1.63
N ALA A 363 10.91 12.24 1.55
CA ALA A 363 10.98 11.38 2.71
C ALA A 363 12.28 11.60 3.51
N SER A 364 13.42 11.79 2.84
CA SER A 364 14.69 12.15 3.50
C SER A 364 14.62 13.45 4.31
N ARG A 365 13.82 14.45 3.89
CA ARG A 365 13.64 15.68 4.67
C ARG A 365 12.79 15.43 5.91
N ASP A 366 11.76 14.60 5.79
CA ASP A 366 10.94 14.20 6.92
C ASP A 366 11.78 13.38 7.91
N ALA A 367 12.61 12.45 7.44
CA ALA A 367 13.59 11.73 8.26
C ALA A 367 14.54 12.68 9.00
N ARG A 368 15.17 13.65 8.30
CA ARG A 368 16.03 14.66 8.97
C ARG A 368 15.31 15.46 10.04
N ARG A 369 14.01 15.73 9.86
CA ARG A 369 13.22 16.44 10.86
C ARG A 369 12.88 15.55 12.05
N ASN A 370 12.48 14.30 11.80
CA ASN A 370 12.08 13.33 12.82
C ASN A 370 13.27 12.86 13.67
N LEU A 371 14.45 12.77 13.04
CA LEU A 371 15.70 12.34 13.66
C LEU A 371 16.54 13.52 14.16
N HIS A 372 15.99 14.73 14.17
CA HIS A 372 16.70 15.92 14.62
C HIS A 372 17.07 15.77 16.11
N GLY A 373 18.38 15.80 16.41
CA GLY A 373 18.90 15.62 17.76
C GLY A 373 19.12 14.15 18.16
N VAL A 374 18.90 13.19 17.25
CA VAL A 374 19.25 11.78 17.44
C VAL A 374 20.68 11.59 16.94
N GLU A 375 21.66 11.66 17.85
CA GLU A 375 23.09 11.63 17.52
C GLU A 375 23.53 10.30 16.88
N GLN A 376 22.82 9.21 17.19
CA GLN A 376 23.07 7.88 16.68
C GLN A 376 22.51 7.67 15.26
N ALA A 377 21.83 8.65 14.65
CA ALA A 377 21.22 8.49 13.33
C ALA A 377 21.87 9.40 12.27
N ALA A 378 22.33 8.81 11.17
CA ALA A 378 22.86 9.53 10.02
C ALA A 378 21.92 9.36 8.80
N VAL A 379 21.31 10.46 8.35
CA VAL A 379 20.39 10.45 7.19
C VAL A 379 21.14 10.70 5.89
N LEU A 380 21.09 9.71 5.00
CA LEU A 380 21.73 9.71 3.69
C LEU A 380 20.65 9.71 2.60
N ASN A 381 20.61 10.79 1.80
CA ASN A 381 19.67 10.88 0.69
C ASN A 381 20.33 10.38 -0.61
N GLY A 382 19.85 9.26 -1.14
CA GLY A 382 20.38 8.68 -2.37
C GLY A 382 19.77 7.33 -2.70
N LEU A 383 19.93 6.89 -3.94
CA LEU A 383 19.53 5.54 -4.35
C LEU A 383 20.30 4.51 -3.51
N THR A 384 19.59 3.59 -2.87
CA THR A 384 20.14 2.54 -2.00
C THR A 384 21.35 1.86 -2.63
N ASP A 385 21.21 1.38 -3.87
CA ASP A 385 22.30 0.79 -4.63
C ASP A 385 23.55 1.69 -4.64
N ARG A 386 23.41 2.97 -4.99
CA ARG A 386 24.55 3.89 -5.12
C ARG A 386 25.25 4.11 -3.79
N ILE A 387 24.51 4.21 -2.69
CA ILE A 387 25.05 4.37 -1.34
C ILE A 387 25.83 3.11 -0.93
N LEU A 388 25.22 1.92 -1.06
CA LEU A 388 25.87 0.64 -0.78
C LEU A 388 27.15 0.46 -1.64
N GLY A 389 27.09 0.84 -2.92
CA GLY A 389 28.25 0.79 -3.81
C GLY A 389 29.36 1.76 -3.43
N GLY A 390 29.01 2.90 -2.83
CA GLY A 390 29.97 3.84 -2.23
C GLY A 390 30.68 3.23 -1.03
N TRP A 391 29.92 2.66 -0.10
CA TRP A 391 30.44 1.98 1.10
C TRP A 391 31.41 0.84 0.76
N LEU A 392 31.09 0.04 -0.25
CA LEU A 392 31.95 -1.07 -0.68
C LEU A 392 33.22 -0.60 -1.42
N ARG A 393 33.18 0.58 -2.06
CA ARG A 393 34.30 1.13 -2.81
C ARG A 393 35.30 1.84 -1.90
N ASP A 394 34.80 2.60 -0.93
CA ASP A 394 35.61 3.32 0.05
C ASP A 394 34.97 3.23 1.45
N PRO A 395 35.22 2.13 2.19
CA PRO A 395 34.69 1.97 3.53
C PRO A 395 35.23 2.99 4.54
N ALA A 396 36.39 3.59 4.27
CA ALA A 396 37.05 4.53 5.16
C ALA A 396 36.48 5.96 5.06
N ALA A 397 35.76 6.27 3.97
CA ALA A 397 35.09 7.54 3.80
C ALA A 397 34.25 7.91 5.03
N PRO A 398 34.29 9.17 5.51
CA PRO A 398 33.50 9.59 6.65
C PRO A 398 31.99 9.46 6.41
N VAL A 399 31.22 9.22 7.49
CA VAL A 399 29.74 9.14 7.41
C VAL A 399 29.13 10.43 6.84
N ALA A 400 29.71 11.60 7.15
CA ALA A 400 29.28 12.89 6.59
C ALA A 400 29.40 12.96 5.05
N GLU A 401 30.26 12.15 4.46
CA GLU A 401 30.47 12.02 3.01
C GLU A 401 29.78 10.76 2.45
N CYS A 402 28.78 10.25 3.17
CA CYS A 402 28.06 9.01 2.85
C CYS A 402 28.93 7.73 2.88
N GLY A 403 30.01 7.70 3.66
CA GLY A 403 30.82 6.49 3.90
C GLY A 403 30.45 5.74 5.20
N LEU A 404 31.29 4.79 5.60
CA LEU A 404 31.13 3.99 6.84
C LEU A 404 32.06 4.40 7.98
N GLY A 405 33.06 5.27 7.72
CA GLY A 405 34.07 5.64 8.70
C GLY A 405 34.85 4.44 9.23
N SER A 406 35.14 3.46 8.36
CA SER A 406 35.78 2.17 8.67
C SER A 406 35.01 1.27 9.65
N ARG A 407 33.72 1.53 9.86
CA ARG A 407 32.85 0.66 10.67
C ARG A 407 32.31 -0.48 9.82
N HIS A 408 32.12 -1.64 10.44
CA HIS A 408 31.39 -2.77 9.86
C HIS A 408 29.89 -2.60 10.13
N VAL A 409 29.03 -3.05 9.21
CA VAL A 409 27.57 -3.01 9.37
C VAL A 409 27.12 -4.33 9.98
N ASP A 410 26.63 -4.32 11.22
CA ASP A 410 26.21 -5.53 11.93
C ASP A 410 24.88 -6.07 11.42
N THR A 411 23.91 -5.18 11.16
CA THR A 411 22.56 -5.55 10.72
C THR A 411 22.09 -4.67 9.57
N VAL A 412 21.41 -5.27 8.59
CA VAL A 412 20.70 -4.54 7.54
C VAL A 412 19.20 -4.72 7.73
N VAL A 413 18.47 -3.62 7.88
CA VAL A 413 17.01 -3.57 7.80
C VAL A 413 16.64 -3.00 6.43
N LEU A 414 15.68 -3.60 5.73
CA LEU A 414 15.21 -3.09 4.45
C LEU A 414 13.68 -3.18 4.34
N ASP A 415 13.07 -2.08 3.89
CA ASP A 415 11.64 -1.98 3.56
C ASP A 415 11.47 -1.43 2.12
N PRO A 416 11.85 -2.23 1.10
CA PRO A 416 11.85 -1.75 -0.28
C PRO A 416 10.43 -1.55 -0.85
N PRO A 417 10.29 -0.77 -1.94
CA PRO A 417 9.01 -0.66 -2.65
C PRO A 417 8.56 -2.02 -3.20
N ARG A 418 7.31 -2.11 -3.69
CA ARG A 418 6.70 -3.33 -4.29
C ARG A 418 7.51 -4.01 -5.40
N ALA A 419 8.50 -3.33 -5.98
CA ALA A 419 9.39 -3.92 -6.98
C ALA A 419 10.43 -4.89 -6.38
N GLY A 420 10.65 -4.80 -5.06
CA GLY A 420 11.74 -5.45 -4.32
C GLY A 420 12.97 -4.54 -4.19
N ALA A 421 13.97 -5.00 -3.44
CA ALA A 421 15.28 -4.38 -3.37
C ALA A 421 16.04 -4.54 -4.70
N GLY A 422 15.85 -5.69 -5.35
CA GLY A 422 16.44 -6.01 -6.64
C GLY A 422 17.87 -6.54 -6.54
N LYS A 423 18.32 -7.15 -7.65
CA LYS A 423 19.56 -7.94 -7.71
C LYS A 423 20.80 -7.18 -7.25
N THR A 424 21.00 -5.95 -7.74
CA THR A 424 22.17 -5.13 -7.39
C THR A 424 22.21 -4.80 -5.90
N ALA A 425 21.07 -4.47 -5.28
CA ALA A 425 20.99 -4.18 -3.86
C ALA A 425 21.33 -5.43 -3.05
N VAL A 426 20.71 -6.56 -3.38
CA VAL A 426 20.93 -7.86 -2.71
C VAL A 426 22.39 -8.28 -2.77
N GLU A 427 23.03 -8.21 -3.94
CA GLU A 427 24.45 -8.53 -4.11
C GLU A 427 25.35 -7.62 -3.26
N ARG A 428 25.01 -6.32 -3.16
CA ARG A 428 25.77 -5.37 -2.35
C ARG A 428 25.56 -5.57 -0.86
N ILE A 429 24.33 -5.86 -0.42
CA ILE A 429 24.02 -6.23 0.97
C ILE A 429 24.82 -7.47 1.37
N HIS A 430 24.82 -8.51 0.53
CA HIS A 430 25.63 -9.71 0.78
C HIS A 430 27.12 -9.37 0.92
N ARG A 431 27.67 -8.50 0.05
CA ARG A 431 29.08 -8.08 0.10
C ARG A 431 29.43 -7.19 1.30
N LEU A 432 28.47 -6.51 1.90
CA LEU A 432 28.69 -5.78 3.17
C LEU A 432 28.90 -6.73 4.35
N ASP A 433 28.57 -8.00 4.17
CA ASP A 433 28.79 -9.06 5.14
C ASP A 433 28.14 -8.79 6.52
N PRO A 434 26.86 -8.37 6.59
CA PRO A 434 26.21 -8.19 7.88
C PRO A 434 26.03 -9.54 8.61
N ARG A 435 25.72 -9.49 9.90
CA ARG A 435 25.37 -10.68 10.69
C ARG A 435 23.91 -11.09 10.48
N ARG A 436 23.05 -10.09 10.27
CA ARG A 436 21.58 -10.25 10.14
C ARG A 436 21.02 -9.37 9.04
N ILE A 437 19.98 -9.87 8.37
CA ILE A 437 19.15 -9.10 7.44
C ILE A 437 17.69 -9.20 7.90
N VAL A 438 17.06 -8.06 8.15
CA VAL A 438 15.62 -7.96 8.45
C VAL A 438 14.91 -7.38 7.24
N TYR A 439 14.13 -8.21 6.55
CA TYR A 439 13.44 -7.83 5.32
C TYR A 439 11.95 -7.60 5.62
N VAL A 440 11.50 -6.35 5.50
CA VAL A 440 10.08 -5.96 5.51
C VAL A 440 9.55 -5.90 4.07
N SER A 441 8.36 -6.45 3.80
CA SER A 441 7.80 -6.42 2.46
C SER A 441 6.28 -6.47 2.41
N CYS A 442 5.69 -5.66 1.53
CA CYS A 442 4.27 -5.67 1.21
C CYS A 442 3.90 -6.49 -0.04
N ASP A 443 4.89 -7.10 -0.71
CA ASP A 443 4.71 -7.85 -1.96
C ASP A 443 5.44 -9.21 -1.94
N PRO A 444 4.72 -10.34 -1.83
CA PRO A 444 5.34 -11.65 -1.69
C PRO A 444 6.12 -12.10 -2.93
N ALA A 445 5.82 -11.58 -4.12
CA ALA A 445 6.47 -12.02 -5.35
C ALA A 445 7.88 -11.44 -5.52
N SER A 446 8.03 -10.14 -5.27
CA SER A 446 9.34 -9.48 -5.23
C SER A 446 10.14 -9.92 -4.01
N PHE A 447 9.51 -10.05 -2.84
CA PHE A 447 10.12 -10.65 -1.65
C PHE A 447 10.72 -12.03 -1.94
N ALA A 448 9.94 -12.94 -2.52
CA ALA A 448 10.43 -14.28 -2.85
C ALA A 448 11.59 -14.28 -3.85
N ARG A 449 11.58 -13.34 -4.82
CA ARG A 449 12.68 -13.20 -5.78
C ARG A 449 13.97 -12.80 -5.08
N ASP A 450 13.90 -11.82 -4.18
CA ASP A 450 15.07 -11.31 -3.47
C ASP A 450 15.54 -12.32 -2.40
N LEU A 451 14.63 -13.05 -1.74
CA LEU A 451 14.97 -14.20 -0.89
C LEU A 451 15.73 -15.27 -1.67
N GLY A 452 15.27 -15.64 -2.87
CA GLY A 452 15.96 -16.63 -3.69
C GLY A 452 17.40 -16.24 -4.00
N LEU A 453 17.65 -14.95 -4.26
CA LEU A 453 19.00 -14.41 -4.45
C LEU A 453 19.85 -14.46 -3.17
N LEU A 454 19.26 -14.09 -2.03
CA LEU A 454 19.93 -14.16 -0.72
C LEU A 454 20.28 -15.61 -0.35
N THR A 455 19.38 -16.56 -0.55
CA THR A 455 19.63 -17.98 -0.29
C THR A 455 20.69 -18.57 -1.21
N GLN A 456 20.70 -18.19 -2.49
CA GLN A 456 21.81 -18.55 -3.40
C GLN A 456 23.16 -18.00 -2.93
N ALA A 457 23.15 -16.86 -2.24
CA ALA A 457 24.34 -16.24 -1.65
C ALA A 457 24.68 -16.79 -0.24
N GLY A 458 23.97 -17.82 0.24
CA GLY A 458 24.27 -18.52 1.50
C GLY A 458 23.46 -18.09 2.72
N TRP A 459 22.42 -17.25 2.55
CA TRP A 459 21.54 -16.83 3.66
C TRP A 459 20.39 -17.82 3.90
N SER A 460 20.08 -18.10 5.16
CA SER A 460 18.90 -18.87 5.56
C SER A 460 17.84 -17.97 6.17
N VAL A 461 16.58 -18.21 5.83
CA VAL A 461 15.43 -17.59 6.51
C VAL A 461 15.28 -18.27 7.87
N GLU A 462 15.48 -17.53 8.95
CA GLU A 462 15.33 -18.03 10.32
C GLU A 462 13.87 -17.93 10.78
N SER A 463 13.21 -16.82 10.48
CA SER A 463 11.80 -16.60 10.77
C SER A 463 11.14 -15.70 9.71
N ALA A 464 9.82 -15.84 9.58
CA ALA A 464 9.00 -14.97 8.73
C ALA A 464 7.60 -14.83 9.34
N ASP A 465 7.26 -13.62 9.76
CA ASP A 465 5.93 -13.26 10.24
C ASP A 465 5.16 -12.53 9.13
N VAL A 466 3.86 -12.80 9.03
CA VAL A 466 2.98 -12.16 8.05
C VAL A 466 1.81 -11.49 8.76
N TYR A 467 1.52 -10.24 8.40
CA TYR A 467 0.53 -9.40 9.02
C TYR A 467 -0.55 -8.98 8.02
N ASP A 468 -1.80 -9.05 8.46
CA ASP A 468 -2.96 -8.51 7.78
C ASP A 468 -3.16 -7.03 8.15
N LEU A 469 -2.27 -6.18 7.64
CA LEU A 469 -2.33 -4.72 7.79
C LEU A 469 -3.21 -4.05 6.72
N TYR A 470 -3.90 -4.86 5.92
CA TYR A 470 -4.82 -4.40 4.88
C TYR A 470 -6.05 -5.32 4.79
N PRO A 471 -6.86 -5.43 5.87
CA PRO A 471 -8.10 -6.20 5.83
C PRO A 471 -8.99 -5.78 4.65
N ASP A 472 -9.76 -6.73 4.12
CA ASP A 472 -10.59 -6.58 2.91
C ASP A 472 -9.82 -6.30 1.61
N THR A 473 -8.50 -6.36 1.63
CA THR A 473 -7.67 -6.35 0.41
C THR A 473 -6.84 -7.62 0.31
N HIS A 474 -6.22 -7.85 -0.84
CA HIS A 474 -5.27 -8.94 -1.03
C HIS A 474 -3.85 -8.62 -0.51
N HIS A 475 -3.59 -7.39 -0.10
CA HIS A 475 -2.28 -6.98 0.41
C HIS A 475 -2.01 -7.58 1.79
N MET A 476 -0.75 -7.85 2.05
CA MET A 476 -0.22 -8.36 3.32
C MET A 476 1.17 -7.78 3.51
N GLU A 477 1.60 -7.67 4.75
CA GLU A 477 2.95 -7.24 5.09
C GLU A 477 3.70 -8.42 5.70
N SER A 478 5.00 -8.57 5.43
CA SER A 478 5.83 -9.61 6.03
C SER A 478 7.12 -9.04 6.59
N VAL A 479 7.58 -9.61 7.71
CA VAL A 479 8.90 -9.33 8.30
C VAL A 479 9.64 -10.64 8.39
N ALA A 480 10.81 -10.73 7.75
CA ALA A 480 11.64 -11.94 7.78
C ALA A 480 13.03 -11.65 8.29
N LEU A 481 13.53 -12.54 9.16
CA LEU A 481 14.92 -12.56 9.60
C LEU A 481 15.70 -13.55 8.75
N LEU A 482 16.78 -13.07 8.16
CA LEU A 482 17.79 -13.93 7.54
C LEU A 482 19.11 -13.83 8.30
N VAL A 483 19.74 -14.98 8.44
CA VAL A 483 21.07 -15.15 9.05
C VAL A 483 21.96 -15.98 8.16
N ARG A 484 23.25 -15.96 8.45
CA ARG A 484 24.24 -16.81 7.81
C ARG A 484 24.90 -17.70 8.85
N HIS A 485 24.90 -19.00 8.60
CA HIS A 485 25.54 -20.01 9.46
C HIS A 485 26.98 -20.28 9.05
#